data_AF-A0A919KCI3-F1
#
_entry.id   AF-A0A919KCI3-F1
#
_cell.length_a   1.000
_cell.length_b   1.000
_cell.length_c   1.000
_cell.angle_alpha   90.00
_cell.angle_beta   90.00
_cell.angle_gamma   90.00
#
_symmetry.space_group_name_H-M   'P 1'
#
loop_
_entity.id
_entity.type
_entity.pdbx_description
1 polymer ?
#
loop_
_entity_poly.entity_id
_entity_poly.type
_entity_poly.pdbx_seq_one_letter_code
_entity_poly.pdbx_strand_id
1 'polypeptide(L)'
;MATTSPSEAAPAAADTPEPTPTLWEKAGGDRGVAVAVGLLALTRIGQLLMIWWLGGDSTANGGVWRRLLVWDGGWFQRVAMDGYPHGYTFDANHVLQANELAFFPLYPMLIRGVALLGVAPGVAAVGVAWAASIGAAIALHLLGTTLYDRRAGWALVAICCSAPVSVVLSMAYSESLFIALVAGMLAAAHRRAWLPAALLGLGAALTRPTGAAAAIALAVAALLALKDAPNKLKPLAAAAIALAGVPLFLGWVGWRVGEWDAWFKIQTAGWGTSFDFGHSTLSFLHGTFTGADGWVQVSVGLILLAGLAAAGVALAQKPWLPLAVYGVVAMILVYGQAGFYHSKPRLLLPVLLTLLPSVVAAARARPRVAVLAITAWALFGLWYGAYLITIWPYTM
;
A
#
# COMPACT_ATOMS: atom_id res chain seq x y z
N MET A 1 59.95 -62.02 -6.44
CA MET A 1 59.89 -60.61 -6.88
C MET A 1 58.65 -60.47 -7.75
N ALA A 2 57.50 -60.14 -7.15
CA ALA A 2 56.24 -59.94 -7.86
C ALA A 2 55.74 -58.54 -7.47
N THR A 3 55.75 -57.64 -8.43
CA THR A 3 55.43 -56.22 -8.28
C THR A 3 53.92 -56.03 -8.18
N THR A 4 53.43 -55.57 -7.03
CA THR A 4 52.06 -55.11 -6.84
C THR A 4 51.86 -53.76 -7.52
N SER A 5 50.90 -53.68 -8.43
CA SER A 5 50.45 -52.44 -9.08
C SER A 5 49.73 -51.54 -8.06
N PRO A 6 49.88 -50.20 -8.13
CA PRO A 6 49.15 -49.29 -7.26
C PRO A 6 47.69 -49.20 -7.68
N SER A 7 46.79 -49.37 -6.72
CA SER A 7 45.36 -49.11 -6.83
C SER A 7 45.12 -47.66 -7.26
N GLU A 8 44.56 -47.47 -8.46
CA GLU A 8 44.03 -46.18 -8.91
C GLU A 8 42.88 -45.77 -7.99
N ALA A 9 43.08 -44.69 -7.24
CA ALA A 9 42.03 -44.10 -6.43
C ALA A 9 40.97 -43.47 -7.36
N ALA A 10 39.72 -43.93 -7.22
CA ALA A 10 38.60 -43.36 -7.94
C ALA A 10 38.49 -41.84 -7.65
N PRO A 11 38.24 -40.99 -8.66
CA PRO A 11 38.08 -39.56 -8.43
C PRO A 11 36.87 -39.33 -7.55
N ALA A 12 37.07 -38.61 -6.43
CA ALA A 12 36.00 -38.16 -5.56
C ALA A 12 34.95 -37.42 -6.40
N ALA A 13 33.70 -37.91 -6.36
CA ALA A 13 32.58 -37.28 -7.03
C ALA A 13 32.54 -35.80 -6.61
N ALA A 14 32.66 -34.91 -7.59
CA ALA A 14 32.51 -33.48 -7.36
C ALA A 14 31.14 -33.24 -6.73
N ASP A 15 31.15 -32.71 -5.50
CA ASP A 15 29.97 -32.30 -4.75
C ASP A 15 29.18 -31.34 -5.64
N THR A 16 28.07 -31.82 -6.22
CA THR A 16 27.22 -30.97 -7.06
C THR A 16 26.52 -30.01 -6.11
N PRO A 17 26.69 -28.68 -6.26
CA PRO A 17 26.09 -27.74 -5.32
C PRO A 17 24.58 -27.89 -5.34
N GLU A 18 23.98 -28.17 -4.17
CA GLU A 18 22.54 -28.29 -4.05
C GLU A 18 21.85 -27.04 -4.61
N PRO A 19 20.78 -27.20 -5.42
CA PRO A 19 20.09 -26.06 -6.00
C PRO A 19 19.56 -25.14 -4.91
N THR A 20 19.90 -23.84 -5.00
CA THR A 20 19.45 -22.85 -4.01
C THR A 20 17.93 -22.70 -4.14
N PRO A 21 17.16 -22.84 -3.04
CA PRO A 21 15.71 -22.81 -3.11
C PRO A 21 15.21 -21.47 -3.63
N THR A 22 14.26 -21.53 -4.56
CA THR A 22 13.58 -20.37 -5.15
C THR A 22 12.81 -19.59 -4.08
N LEU A 23 12.48 -18.33 -4.36
CA LEU A 23 11.62 -17.55 -3.44
C LEU A 23 10.27 -18.26 -3.20
N TRP A 24 9.72 -18.92 -4.22
CA TRP A 24 8.46 -19.64 -4.09
C TRP A 24 8.57 -20.76 -3.05
N GLU A 25 9.64 -21.55 -3.11
CA GLU A 25 9.91 -22.62 -2.14
C GLU A 25 10.18 -22.06 -0.74
N LYS A 26 10.98 -20.99 -0.64
CA LYS A 26 11.21 -20.28 0.63
C LYS A 26 9.89 -19.77 1.24
N ALA A 27 8.99 -19.27 0.41
CA ALA A 27 7.66 -18.82 0.78
C ALA A 27 6.71 -19.96 1.17
N GLY A 28 7.09 -21.23 0.96
CA GLY A 28 6.27 -22.41 1.28
C GLY A 28 5.38 -22.87 0.14
N GLY A 29 5.68 -22.46 -1.08
CA GLY A 29 4.93 -22.76 -2.30
C GLY A 29 3.46 -22.38 -2.19
N ASP A 30 2.61 -23.19 -2.80
CA ASP A 30 1.16 -23.00 -2.86
C ASP A 30 0.54 -22.93 -1.46
N ARG A 31 1.04 -23.75 -0.51
CA ARG A 31 0.55 -23.74 0.87
C ARG A 31 0.85 -22.42 1.57
N GLY A 32 2.06 -21.89 1.39
CA GLY A 32 2.46 -20.62 1.98
C GLY A 32 1.62 -19.45 1.48
N VAL A 33 1.34 -19.44 0.17
CA VAL A 33 0.45 -18.46 -0.46
C VAL A 33 -1.00 -18.65 -0.04
N ALA A 34 -1.49 -19.89 0.03
CA ALA A 34 -2.85 -20.19 0.50
C ALA A 34 -3.07 -19.69 1.94
N VAL A 35 -2.07 -19.81 2.82
CA VAL A 35 -2.12 -19.23 4.17
C VAL A 35 -2.20 -17.70 4.12
N ALA A 36 -1.39 -17.03 3.29
CA ALA A 36 -1.44 -15.57 3.14
C ALA A 36 -2.80 -15.08 2.64
N VAL A 37 -3.35 -15.74 1.60
CA VAL A 37 -4.69 -15.43 1.08
C VAL A 37 -5.78 -15.77 2.10
N GLY A 38 -5.63 -16.86 2.86
CA GLY A 38 -6.54 -17.23 3.95
C GLY A 38 -6.56 -16.19 5.08
N LEU A 39 -5.40 -15.64 5.45
CA LEU A 39 -5.30 -14.54 6.42
C LEU A 39 -6.03 -13.30 5.92
N LEU A 40 -5.83 -12.91 4.65
CA LEU A 40 -6.59 -11.83 4.03
C LEU A 40 -8.09 -12.12 4.05
N ALA A 41 -8.52 -13.30 3.61
CA ALA A 41 -9.94 -13.66 3.56
C ALA A 41 -10.58 -13.56 4.96
N LEU A 42 -9.89 -14.06 5.99
CA LEU A 42 -10.33 -13.97 7.37
C LEU A 42 -10.49 -12.52 7.83
N THR A 43 -9.52 -11.63 7.55
CA THR A 43 -9.62 -10.23 7.95
C THR A 43 -10.69 -9.47 7.17
N ARG A 44 -10.90 -9.80 5.88
CA ARG A 44 -11.98 -9.22 5.06
C ARG A 44 -13.36 -9.66 5.51
N ILE A 45 -13.56 -10.95 5.79
CA ILE A 45 -14.82 -11.46 6.37
C ILE A 45 -15.08 -10.79 7.72
N GLY A 46 -14.08 -10.75 8.61
CA GLY A 46 -14.19 -10.06 9.90
C GLY A 46 -14.53 -8.57 9.75
N GLN A 47 -13.93 -7.88 8.78
CA GLN A 47 -14.23 -6.48 8.49
C GLN A 47 -15.69 -6.27 8.09
N LEU A 48 -16.21 -7.08 7.16
CA LEU A 48 -17.58 -6.98 6.67
C LEU A 48 -18.59 -7.30 7.79
N LEU A 49 -18.29 -8.29 8.64
CA LEU A 49 -19.10 -8.60 9.82
C LEU A 49 -19.12 -7.45 10.83
N MET A 50 -17.99 -6.77 11.06
CA MET A 50 -17.94 -5.58 11.94
C MET A 50 -18.75 -4.41 11.37
N ILE A 51 -18.70 -4.17 10.06
CA ILE A 51 -19.51 -3.14 9.39
C ILE A 51 -21.00 -3.46 9.52
N TRP A 52 -21.36 -4.72 9.27
CA TRP A 52 -22.74 -5.19 9.41
C TRP A 52 -23.24 -5.03 10.86
N TRP A 53 -22.46 -5.51 11.83
CA TRP A 53 -22.78 -5.44 13.25
C TRP A 53 -22.96 -4.01 13.76
N LEU A 54 -22.04 -3.09 13.42
CA LEU A 54 -22.14 -1.68 13.81
C LEU A 54 -23.16 -0.90 12.99
N GLY A 55 -23.50 -1.37 11.80
CA GLY A 55 -24.42 -0.68 10.89
C GLY A 55 -25.90 -0.85 11.22
N GLY A 56 -26.27 -1.94 11.93
CA GLY A 56 -27.64 -2.33 12.26
C GLY A 56 -28.52 -2.71 11.05
N ASP A 57 -29.78 -3.08 11.32
CA ASP A 57 -30.84 -3.38 10.32
C ASP A 57 -31.37 -2.14 9.59
N SER A 58 -30.79 -0.96 9.84
CA SER A 58 -31.29 0.32 9.34
C SER A 58 -31.10 0.44 7.83
N THR A 59 -32.15 0.16 7.07
CA THR A 59 -32.30 0.47 5.63
C THR A 59 -32.02 1.95 5.32
N ALA A 60 -32.16 2.83 6.31
CA ALA A 60 -31.79 4.25 6.25
C ALA A 60 -30.29 4.51 6.00
N ASN A 61 -29.40 3.59 6.40
CA ASN A 61 -27.94 3.75 6.30
C ASN A 61 -27.32 3.07 5.06
N GLY A 62 -28.15 2.54 4.14
CA GLY A 62 -27.70 2.00 2.85
C GLY A 62 -26.90 0.69 2.86
N GLY A 63 -26.87 -0.03 3.99
CA GLY A 63 -26.24 -1.35 4.12
C GLY A 63 -24.70 -1.35 4.01
N VAL A 64 -24.11 -2.55 4.02
CA VAL A 64 -22.66 -2.74 3.86
C VAL A 64 -22.19 -2.23 2.49
N TRP A 65 -22.96 -2.54 1.44
CA TRP A 65 -22.61 -2.23 0.06
C TRP A 65 -22.40 -0.73 -0.19
N ARG A 66 -23.33 0.13 0.25
CA ARG A 66 -23.18 1.59 0.08
C ARG A 66 -21.91 2.11 0.75
N ARG A 67 -21.58 1.60 1.93
CA ARG A 67 -20.37 1.99 2.68
C ARG A 67 -19.08 1.58 1.98
N LEU A 68 -19.10 0.57 1.13
CA LEU A 68 -17.94 0.22 0.32
C LEU A 68 -17.72 1.17 -0.87
N LEU A 69 -18.72 2.00 -1.22
CA LEU A 69 -18.71 2.85 -2.42
C LEU A 69 -18.64 4.36 -2.13
N VAL A 70 -18.67 4.79 -0.86
CA VAL A 70 -18.67 6.23 -0.49
C VAL A 70 -17.32 6.91 -0.78
N TRP A 71 -17.33 8.25 -0.75
CA TRP A 71 -16.14 9.12 -0.82
C TRP A 71 -15.29 8.90 -2.07
N ASP A 72 -14.04 8.44 -1.94
CA ASP A 72 -13.12 8.25 -3.07
C ASP A 72 -13.65 7.22 -4.09
N GLY A 73 -14.47 6.27 -3.64
CA GLY A 73 -15.11 5.30 -4.53
C GLY A 73 -16.05 5.92 -5.55
N GLY A 74 -16.69 7.04 -5.21
CA GLY A 74 -17.51 7.81 -6.15
C GLY A 74 -16.67 8.53 -7.20
N TRP A 75 -15.53 9.09 -6.79
CA TRP A 75 -14.59 9.76 -7.70
C TRP A 75 -13.98 8.80 -8.71
N PHE A 76 -13.53 7.63 -8.25
CA PHE A 76 -12.98 6.60 -9.14
C PHE A 76 -14.03 6.09 -10.14
N GLN A 77 -15.30 5.94 -9.72
CA GLN A 77 -16.38 5.56 -10.62
C GLN A 77 -16.67 6.65 -11.66
N ARG A 78 -16.69 7.93 -11.28
CA ARG A 78 -16.85 9.03 -12.26
C ARG A 78 -15.73 9.06 -13.28
N VAL A 79 -14.47 8.94 -12.86
CA VAL A 79 -13.34 8.83 -13.80
C VAL A 79 -13.52 7.63 -14.75
N ALA A 80 -13.96 6.48 -14.22
CA ALA A 80 -14.15 5.26 -15.00
C ALA A 80 -15.26 5.38 -16.04
N MET A 81 -16.37 6.04 -15.69
CA MET A 81 -17.57 6.13 -16.53
C MET A 81 -17.58 7.35 -17.43
N ASP A 82 -17.26 8.51 -16.87
CA ASP A 82 -17.40 9.83 -17.52
C ASP A 82 -16.06 10.32 -18.09
N GLY A 83 -14.95 9.73 -17.63
CA GLY A 83 -13.61 10.20 -17.98
C GLY A 83 -13.18 11.42 -17.16
N TYR A 84 -12.20 12.14 -17.66
CA TYR A 84 -11.67 13.33 -17.01
C TYR A 84 -12.28 14.61 -17.60
N PRO A 85 -12.62 15.63 -16.80
CA PRO A 85 -13.07 16.92 -17.32
C PRO A 85 -11.95 17.63 -18.10
N HIS A 86 -12.32 18.59 -18.96
CA HIS A 86 -11.37 19.33 -19.77
C HIS A 86 -10.64 20.46 -19.02
N GLY A 87 -11.14 20.87 -17.85
CA GLY A 87 -10.59 22.00 -17.11
C GLY A 87 -11.05 21.99 -15.66
N TYR A 88 -10.99 23.18 -15.05
CA TYR A 88 -11.54 23.42 -13.73
C TYR A 88 -13.07 23.27 -13.68
N THR A 89 -13.56 22.90 -12.50
CA THR A 89 -15.00 22.83 -12.19
C THR A 89 -15.32 23.89 -11.16
N PHE A 90 -16.38 24.65 -11.37
CA PHE A 90 -16.81 25.74 -10.48
C PHE A 90 -18.23 25.51 -9.99
N ASP A 91 -18.53 25.98 -8.79
CA ASP A 91 -19.91 26.02 -8.28
C ASP A 91 -20.69 27.23 -8.83
N ALA A 92 -21.94 27.38 -8.39
CA ALA A 92 -22.82 28.49 -8.79
C ALA A 92 -22.29 29.89 -8.38
N ASN A 93 -21.36 29.96 -7.44
CA ASN A 93 -20.74 31.19 -6.96
C ASN A 93 -19.35 31.44 -7.61
N HIS A 94 -19.01 30.68 -8.65
CA HIS A 94 -17.70 30.72 -9.32
C HIS A 94 -16.51 30.36 -8.42
N VAL A 95 -16.74 29.58 -7.37
CA VAL A 95 -15.66 29.05 -6.52
C VAL A 95 -15.15 27.75 -7.12
N LEU A 96 -13.82 27.63 -7.25
CA LEU A 96 -13.16 26.42 -7.74
C LEU A 96 -13.49 25.22 -6.83
N GLN A 97 -13.83 24.09 -7.43
CA GLN A 97 -14.22 22.85 -6.74
C GLN A 97 -13.27 21.69 -7.02
N ALA A 98 -13.39 20.64 -6.21
CA ALA A 98 -12.83 19.32 -6.52
C ALA A 98 -13.35 18.80 -7.87
N ASN A 99 -12.50 18.10 -8.61
CA ASN A 99 -12.95 17.30 -9.74
C ASN A 99 -12.07 16.05 -9.97
N GLU A 100 -12.43 15.26 -10.97
CA GLU A 100 -11.84 13.97 -11.29
C GLU A 100 -10.33 14.03 -11.62
N LEU A 101 -9.81 15.18 -12.08
CA LEU A 101 -8.38 15.35 -12.42
C LEU A 101 -7.46 15.17 -11.20
N ALA A 102 -8.01 15.27 -9.99
CA ALA A 102 -7.32 14.95 -8.75
C ALA A 102 -6.95 13.46 -8.63
N PHE A 103 -7.66 12.57 -9.32
CA PHE A 103 -7.56 11.12 -9.15
C PHE A 103 -6.70 10.49 -10.23
N PHE A 104 -5.71 9.72 -9.80
CA PHE A 104 -4.74 9.06 -10.67
C PHE A 104 -5.38 7.90 -11.47
N PRO A 105 -4.87 7.59 -12.67
CA PRO A 105 -5.65 6.89 -13.68
C PRO A 105 -5.70 5.38 -13.54
N LEU A 106 -4.73 4.73 -12.90
CA LEU A 106 -4.62 3.27 -13.02
C LEU A 106 -5.83 2.52 -12.45
N TYR A 107 -6.25 2.84 -11.23
CA TYR A 107 -7.40 2.20 -10.61
C TYR A 107 -8.71 2.43 -11.40
N PRO A 108 -9.12 3.68 -11.72
CA PRO A 108 -10.36 3.90 -12.47
C PRO A 108 -10.33 3.33 -13.89
N MET A 109 -9.17 3.26 -14.56
CA MET A 109 -9.08 2.60 -15.87
C MET A 109 -9.26 1.08 -15.78
N LEU A 110 -8.81 0.44 -14.69
CA LEU A 110 -9.12 -0.98 -14.44
C LEU A 110 -10.62 -1.19 -14.19
N ILE A 111 -11.26 -0.28 -13.44
CA ILE A 111 -12.72 -0.29 -13.24
C ILE A 111 -13.43 -0.19 -14.58
N ARG A 112 -13.04 0.77 -15.42
CA ARG A 112 -13.58 0.94 -16.77
C ARG A 112 -13.42 -0.33 -17.61
N GLY A 113 -12.24 -0.95 -17.60
CA GLY A 113 -11.97 -2.18 -18.32
C GLY A 113 -12.92 -3.32 -17.94
N VAL A 114 -13.20 -3.49 -16.64
CA VAL A 114 -14.16 -4.49 -16.16
C VAL A 114 -15.60 -4.09 -16.48
N ALA A 115 -15.95 -2.80 -16.36
CA ALA A 115 -17.28 -2.30 -16.67
C ALA A 115 -17.65 -2.45 -18.15
N LEU A 116 -16.68 -2.37 -19.07
CA LEU A 116 -16.86 -2.64 -20.50
C LEU A 116 -17.29 -4.09 -20.79
N LEU A 117 -17.11 -5.02 -19.85
CA LEU A 117 -17.61 -6.39 -19.95
C LEU A 117 -19.09 -6.53 -19.52
N GLY A 118 -19.78 -5.42 -19.26
CA GLY A 118 -21.18 -5.40 -18.81
C GLY A 118 -21.36 -5.48 -17.29
N VAL A 119 -20.27 -5.38 -16.51
CA VAL A 119 -20.33 -5.39 -15.04
C VAL A 119 -20.71 -4.00 -14.52
N ALA A 120 -21.65 -3.93 -13.57
CA ALA A 120 -22.06 -2.67 -12.96
C ALA A 120 -20.86 -1.92 -12.33
N PRO A 121 -20.73 -0.58 -12.46
CA PRO A 121 -19.52 0.15 -12.09
C PRO A 121 -19.08 -0.02 -10.63
N GLY A 122 -20.03 -0.01 -9.69
CA GLY A 122 -19.72 -0.27 -8.27
C GLY A 122 -19.21 -1.68 -8.02
N VAL A 123 -19.73 -2.68 -8.74
CA VAL A 123 -19.28 -4.08 -8.67
C VAL A 123 -17.89 -4.22 -9.29
N ALA A 124 -17.64 -3.56 -10.42
CA ALA A 124 -16.32 -3.49 -11.03
C ALA A 124 -15.31 -2.85 -10.08
N ALA A 125 -15.66 -1.75 -9.41
CA ALA A 125 -14.80 -1.05 -8.47
C ALA A 125 -14.38 -1.92 -7.28
N VAL A 126 -15.35 -2.50 -6.57
CA VAL A 126 -15.09 -3.40 -5.44
C VAL A 126 -14.37 -4.67 -5.91
N GLY A 127 -14.77 -5.23 -7.04
CA GLY A 127 -14.15 -6.43 -7.61
C GLY A 127 -12.66 -6.23 -7.95
N VAL A 128 -12.30 -5.11 -8.58
CA VAL A 128 -10.89 -4.76 -8.85
C VAL A 128 -10.13 -4.57 -7.53
N ALA A 129 -10.72 -3.88 -6.55
CA ALA A 129 -10.07 -3.68 -5.25
C ALA A 129 -9.84 -5.01 -4.51
N TRP A 130 -10.78 -5.94 -4.55
CA TRP A 130 -10.67 -7.26 -3.92
C TRP A 130 -9.67 -8.16 -4.64
N ALA A 131 -9.67 -8.19 -5.97
CA ALA A 131 -8.64 -8.88 -6.74
C ALA A 131 -7.24 -8.31 -6.44
N ALA A 132 -7.12 -6.99 -6.36
CA ALA A 132 -5.90 -6.32 -5.96
C ALA A 132 -5.50 -6.65 -4.51
N SER A 133 -6.45 -6.80 -3.59
CA SER A 133 -6.18 -7.18 -2.19
C SER A 133 -5.57 -8.58 -2.09
N ILE A 134 -6.01 -9.52 -2.95
CA ILE A 134 -5.41 -10.85 -3.07
C ILE A 134 -3.96 -10.71 -3.57
N GLY A 135 -3.76 -9.90 -4.61
CA GLY A 135 -2.43 -9.55 -5.10
C GLY A 135 -1.54 -8.92 -4.01
N ALA A 136 -2.10 -8.06 -3.16
CA ALA A 136 -1.42 -7.43 -2.03
C ALA A 136 -0.99 -8.47 -1.00
N ALA A 137 -1.87 -9.39 -0.60
CA ALA A 137 -1.52 -10.45 0.35
C ALA A 137 -0.38 -11.34 -0.18
N ILE A 138 -0.42 -11.71 -1.46
CA ILE A 138 0.66 -12.48 -2.09
C ILE A 138 1.96 -11.67 -2.11
N ALA A 139 1.91 -10.41 -2.58
CA ALA A 139 3.08 -9.56 -2.70
C ALA A 139 3.72 -9.24 -1.35
N LEU A 140 2.92 -8.97 -0.32
CA LEU A 140 3.38 -8.76 1.06
C LEU A 140 4.03 -10.03 1.62
N HIS A 141 3.41 -11.21 1.43
CA HIS A 141 3.99 -12.48 1.87
C HIS A 141 5.35 -12.73 1.24
N LEU A 142 5.44 -12.52 -0.07
CA LEU A 142 6.69 -12.67 -0.82
C LEU A 142 7.74 -11.65 -0.38
N LEU A 143 7.37 -10.38 -0.19
CA LEU A 143 8.28 -9.34 0.28
C LEU A 143 8.81 -9.64 1.68
N GLY A 144 7.92 -9.96 2.63
CA GLY A 144 8.30 -10.30 4.00
C GLY A 144 9.20 -11.54 4.06
N THR A 145 8.90 -12.54 3.22
CA THR A 145 9.76 -13.74 3.09
C THR A 145 11.11 -13.43 2.46
N THR A 146 11.15 -12.52 1.51
CA THR A 146 12.40 -12.12 0.83
C THR A 146 13.32 -11.37 1.79
N LEU A 147 12.77 -10.44 2.58
CA LEU A 147 13.55 -9.58 3.47
C LEU A 147 13.94 -10.27 4.79
N TYR A 148 13.14 -11.24 5.23
CA TYR A 148 13.32 -11.94 6.50
C TYR A 148 13.09 -13.44 6.31
N ASP A 149 11.90 -13.93 6.66
CA ASP A 149 11.53 -15.34 6.60
C ASP A 149 10.03 -15.50 6.34
N ARG A 150 9.60 -16.75 6.18
CA ARG A 150 8.20 -17.09 5.90
C ARG A 150 7.22 -16.62 6.98
N ARG A 151 7.65 -16.61 8.25
CA ARG A 151 6.80 -16.15 9.37
C ARG A 151 6.60 -14.66 9.31
N ALA A 152 7.64 -13.89 8.98
CA ALA A 152 7.55 -12.46 8.72
C ALA A 152 6.64 -12.16 7.53
N GLY A 153 6.68 -12.99 6.47
CA GLY A 153 5.73 -12.92 5.35
C GLY A 153 4.28 -12.99 5.80
N TRP A 154 3.91 -14.04 6.56
CA TRP A 154 2.56 -14.18 7.11
C TRP A 154 2.18 -13.08 8.11
N ALA A 155 3.11 -12.69 8.98
CA ALA A 155 2.90 -11.62 9.95
C ALA A 155 2.67 -10.26 9.25
N LEU A 156 3.40 -9.96 8.18
CA LEU A 156 3.21 -8.73 7.40
C LEU A 156 1.83 -8.69 6.75
N VAL A 157 1.36 -9.81 6.19
CA VAL A 157 0.00 -9.90 5.66
C VAL A 157 -1.03 -9.67 6.75
N ALA A 158 -0.93 -10.39 7.86
CA ALA A 158 -1.92 -10.30 8.94
C ALA A 158 -1.97 -8.89 9.54
N ILE A 159 -0.81 -8.31 9.88
CA ILE A 159 -0.71 -6.98 10.50
C ILE A 159 -1.18 -5.88 9.54
N CYS A 160 -0.76 -5.91 8.27
CA CYS A 160 -1.18 -4.91 7.28
C CYS A 160 -2.68 -5.04 6.96
N CYS A 161 -3.16 -6.25 6.70
CA CYS A 161 -4.56 -6.48 6.33
C CYS A 161 -5.54 -6.34 7.48
N SER A 162 -5.09 -6.13 8.72
CA SER A 162 -5.94 -5.87 9.88
C SER A 162 -5.56 -4.60 10.63
N ALA A 163 -4.73 -3.74 10.04
CA ALA A 163 -4.34 -2.47 10.63
C ALA A 163 -5.55 -1.54 10.84
N PRO A 164 -5.46 -0.53 11.74
CA PRO A 164 -6.44 0.54 11.80
C PRO A 164 -6.70 1.10 10.40
N VAL A 165 -7.97 1.24 10.04
CA VAL A 165 -8.41 1.73 8.72
C VAL A 165 -8.15 0.75 7.56
N SER A 166 -7.77 -0.51 7.82
CA SER A 166 -7.66 -1.56 6.78
C SER A 166 -8.98 -1.90 6.07
N VAL A 167 -10.11 -1.34 6.54
CA VAL A 167 -11.41 -1.39 5.87
C VAL A 167 -11.36 -0.90 4.43
N VAL A 168 -10.48 0.05 4.11
CA VAL A 168 -10.28 0.57 2.74
C VAL A 168 -9.84 -0.51 1.76
N LEU A 169 -9.26 -1.61 2.26
CA LEU A 169 -8.91 -2.76 1.42
C LEU A 169 -10.16 -3.55 0.95
N SER A 170 -11.31 -3.27 1.55
CA SER A 170 -12.62 -3.83 1.16
C SER A 170 -13.46 -2.84 0.34
N MET A 171 -13.10 -1.56 0.33
CA MET A 171 -13.84 -0.48 -0.34
C MET A 171 -13.41 -0.34 -1.80
N ALA A 172 -14.19 0.42 -2.59
CA ALA A 172 -13.88 0.82 -3.96
C ALA A 172 -12.74 1.86 -4.03
N TYR A 173 -11.59 1.48 -3.49
CA TYR A 173 -10.47 2.34 -3.12
C TYR A 173 -9.18 1.80 -3.76
N SER A 174 -8.22 2.68 -4.04
CA SER A 174 -6.99 2.31 -4.75
C SER A 174 -5.91 1.70 -3.84
N GLU A 175 -6.13 1.68 -2.53
CA GLU A 175 -5.19 1.22 -1.50
C GLU A 175 -4.73 -0.21 -1.71
N SER A 176 -5.66 -1.15 -1.98
CA SER A 176 -5.32 -2.55 -2.25
C SER A 176 -4.39 -2.69 -3.45
N LEU A 177 -4.68 -1.95 -4.53
CA LEU A 177 -3.87 -1.94 -5.75
C LEU A 177 -2.50 -1.34 -5.49
N PHE A 178 -2.44 -0.22 -4.77
CA PHE A 178 -1.18 0.44 -4.44
C PHE A 178 -0.27 -0.46 -3.60
N ILE A 179 -0.81 -1.12 -2.57
CA ILE A 179 -0.02 -2.04 -1.72
C ILE A 179 0.51 -3.22 -2.53
N ALA A 180 -0.32 -3.82 -3.40
CA ALA A 180 0.11 -4.91 -4.27
C ALA A 180 1.26 -4.50 -5.19
N LEU A 181 1.16 -3.33 -5.82
CA LEU A 181 2.15 -2.79 -6.73
C LEU A 181 3.45 -2.44 -6.01
N VAL A 182 3.39 -1.76 -4.86
CA VAL A 182 4.58 -1.40 -4.07
C VAL A 182 5.29 -2.62 -3.52
N ALA A 183 4.56 -3.54 -2.88
CA ALA A 183 5.16 -4.73 -2.29
C ALA A 183 5.75 -5.63 -3.37
N GLY A 184 5.05 -5.80 -4.50
CA GLY A 184 5.53 -6.57 -5.64
C GLY A 184 6.75 -5.93 -6.30
N MET A 185 6.75 -4.61 -6.47
CA MET A 185 7.88 -3.84 -6.99
C MET A 185 9.12 -4.03 -6.12
N LEU A 186 8.99 -3.90 -4.80
CA LEU A 186 10.10 -4.07 -3.87
C LEU A 186 10.62 -5.52 -3.86
N ALA A 187 9.74 -6.51 -3.91
CA ALA A 187 10.12 -7.92 -3.98
C ALA A 187 10.85 -8.24 -5.31
N ALA A 188 10.36 -7.70 -6.43
CA ALA A 188 11.00 -7.84 -7.74
C ALA A 188 12.36 -7.15 -7.78
N ALA A 189 12.46 -5.92 -7.27
CA ALA A 189 13.69 -5.15 -7.21
C ALA A 189 14.75 -5.84 -6.33
N HIS A 190 14.35 -6.38 -5.17
CA HIS A 190 15.26 -7.13 -4.30
C HIS A 190 15.83 -8.37 -5.00
N ARG A 191 15.03 -9.02 -5.85
CA ARG A 191 15.45 -10.14 -6.71
C ARG A 191 16.13 -9.72 -8.01
N ARG A 192 16.38 -8.42 -8.22
CA ARG A 192 16.93 -7.85 -9.46
C ARG A 192 16.12 -8.20 -10.73
N ALA A 193 14.82 -8.47 -10.57
CA ALA A 193 13.87 -8.66 -11.66
C ALA A 193 13.36 -7.29 -12.14
N TRP A 194 14.21 -6.60 -12.90
CA TRP A 194 14.02 -5.18 -13.25
C TRP A 194 12.78 -4.89 -14.10
N LEU A 195 12.39 -5.77 -15.03
CA LEU A 195 11.20 -5.55 -15.86
C LEU A 195 9.91 -5.58 -15.02
N PRO A 196 9.63 -6.64 -14.21
CA PRO A 196 8.51 -6.59 -13.28
C PRO A 196 8.59 -5.40 -12.31
N ALA A 197 9.77 -5.07 -11.78
CA ALA A 197 9.92 -3.92 -10.90
C ALA A 197 9.55 -2.59 -11.60
N ALA A 198 9.94 -2.42 -12.87
CA ALA A 198 9.59 -1.24 -13.68
C ALA A 198 8.08 -1.12 -13.87
N LEU A 199 7.41 -2.20 -14.29
CA LEU A 199 5.97 -2.21 -14.55
C LEU A 199 5.16 -1.97 -13.27
N LEU A 200 5.53 -2.62 -12.17
CA LEU A 200 4.88 -2.45 -10.88
C LEU A 200 5.14 -1.05 -10.29
N GLY A 201 6.36 -0.51 -10.47
CA GLY A 201 6.71 0.85 -10.04
C GLY A 201 6.00 1.94 -10.82
N LEU A 202 5.91 1.82 -12.15
CA LEU A 202 5.09 2.69 -12.99
C LEU A 202 3.62 2.60 -12.59
N GLY A 203 3.12 1.37 -12.39
CA GLY A 203 1.76 1.15 -11.91
C GLY A 203 1.51 1.89 -10.59
N ALA A 204 2.38 1.72 -9.61
CA ALA A 204 2.28 2.39 -8.31
C ALA A 204 2.27 3.92 -8.48
N ALA A 205 3.16 4.47 -9.30
CA ALA A 205 3.21 5.88 -9.65
C ALA A 205 1.93 6.41 -10.34
N LEU A 206 1.22 5.57 -11.07
CA LEU A 206 -0.06 5.89 -11.73
C LEU A 206 -1.29 5.57 -10.88
N THR A 207 -1.15 5.12 -9.63
CA THR A 207 -2.29 4.94 -8.72
C THR A 207 -2.58 6.13 -7.83
N ARG A 208 -1.53 6.83 -7.35
CA ARG A 208 -1.60 7.90 -6.34
C ARG A 208 -0.32 8.76 -6.32
N PRO A 209 -0.34 9.99 -5.76
CA PRO A 209 0.86 10.82 -5.59
C PRO A 209 1.98 10.14 -4.79
N THR A 210 1.61 9.36 -3.77
CA THR A 210 2.56 8.60 -2.92
C THR A 210 3.35 7.54 -3.70
N GLY A 211 2.94 7.21 -4.93
CA GLY A 211 3.72 6.39 -5.85
C GLY A 211 5.07 7.02 -6.24
N ALA A 212 5.24 8.34 -6.10
CA ALA A 212 6.55 8.99 -6.23
C ALA A 212 7.57 8.42 -5.21
N ALA A 213 7.15 8.15 -3.98
CA ALA A 213 8.01 7.54 -2.96
C ALA A 213 8.44 6.13 -3.38
N ALA A 214 7.54 5.35 -3.98
CA ALA A 214 7.84 4.02 -4.49
C ALA A 214 8.84 4.08 -5.67
N ALA A 215 8.65 5.02 -6.59
CA ALA A 215 9.57 5.23 -7.71
C ALA A 215 10.98 5.64 -7.24
N ILE A 216 11.09 6.53 -6.25
CA ILE A 216 12.37 6.93 -5.65
C ILE A 216 13.04 5.72 -4.98
N ALA A 217 12.29 4.89 -4.26
CA ALA A 217 12.82 3.66 -3.67
C ALA A 217 13.34 2.68 -4.74
N LEU A 218 12.64 2.53 -5.86
CA LEU A 218 13.13 1.71 -6.98
C LEU A 218 14.40 2.30 -7.59
N ALA A 219 14.50 3.63 -7.70
CA ALA A 219 15.71 4.29 -8.16
C ALA A 219 16.90 4.01 -7.22
N VAL A 220 16.68 4.06 -5.89
CA VAL A 220 17.71 3.67 -4.92
C VAL A 220 18.09 2.19 -5.06
N ALA A 221 17.12 1.29 -5.23
CA ALA A 221 17.41 -0.13 -5.48
C ALA A 221 18.23 -0.34 -6.75
N ALA A 222 17.89 0.38 -7.83
CA ALA A 222 18.62 0.36 -9.08
C ALA A 222 20.07 0.84 -8.91
N LEU A 223 20.28 1.97 -8.23
CA LEU A 223 21.62 2.52 -7.94
C LEU A 223 22.48 1.56 -7.11
N LEU A 224 21.91 0.95 -6.07
CA LEU A 224 22.61 -0.06 -5.27
C LEU A 224 23.04 -1.26 -6.12
N ALA A 225 22.19 -1.70 -7.05
CA ALA A 225 22.49 -2.83 -7.91
C ALA A 225 23.54 -2.54 -9.00
N LEU A 226 23.83 -1.27 -9.32
CA LEU A 226 24.83 -0.90 -10.34
C LEU A 226 26.24 -1.38 -10.01
N LYS A 227 26.55 -1.59 -8.73
CA LYS A 227 27.85 -2.08 -8.27
C LYS A 227 28.14 -3.50 -8.78
N ASP A 228 27.09 -4.32 -8.86
CA ASP A 228 27.20 -5.75 -9.14
C ASP A 228 26.52 -6.16 -10.46
N ALA A 229 25.96 -5.20 -11.20
CA ALA A 229 25.15 -5.49 -12.38
C ALA A 229 26.01 -5.66 -13.65
N PRO A 230 25.96 -6.81 -14.33
CA PRO A 230 26.63 -6.98 -15.61
C PRO A 230 26.03 -6.08 -16.71
N ASN A 231 24.73 -5.78 -16.59
CA ASN A 231 24.04 -4.84 -17.47
C ASN A 231 23.36 -3.74 -16.63
N LYS A 232 23.96 -2.54 -16.65
CA LYS A 232 23.49 -1.35 -15.93
C LYS A 232 22.24 -0.72 -16.54
N LEU A 233 21.91 -1.00 -17.80
CA LEU A 233 20.76 -0.42 -18.49
C LEU A 233 19.44 -0.92 -17.90
N LYS A 234 19.34 -2.20 -17.53
CA LYS A 234 18.11 -2.78 -16.95
C LYS A 234 17.66 -2.09 -15.65
N PRO A 235 18.50 -1.95 -14.60
CA PRO A 235 18.12 -1.22 -13.40
C PRO A 235 17.84 0.27 -13.65
N LEU A 236 18.64 0.93 -14.48
CA LEU A 236 18.43 2.35 -14.81
C LEU A 236 17.11 2.58 -15.57
N ALA A 237 16.81 1.74 -16.56
CA ALA A 237 15.55 1.81 -17.30
C ALA A 237 14.35 1.55 -16.37
N ALA A 238 14.45 0.59 -15.44
CA ALA A 238 13.39 0.35 -14.48
C ALA A 238 13.12 1.54 -13.57
N ALA A 239 14.18 2.19 -13.07
CA ALA A 239 14.09 3.42 -12.29
C ALA A 239 13.46 4.56 -13.11
N ALA A 240 13.93 4.79 -14.34
CA ALA A 240 13.42 5.84 -15.21
C ALA A 240 11.93 5.65 -15.54
N ILE A 241 11.52 4.42 -15.86
CA ILE A 241 10.12 4.07 -16.15
C ILE A 241 9.22 4.38 -14.94
N ALA A 242 9.62 3.98 -13.72
CA ALA A 242 8.83 4.26 -12.53
C ALA A 242 8.80 5.76 -12.18
N LEU A 243 9.95 6.45 -12.29
CA LEU A 243 10.07 7.89 -12.00
C LEU A 243 9.27 8.75 -12.98
N ALA A 244 9.01 8.28 -14.19
CA ALA A 244 8.20 8.99 -15.17
C ALA A 244 6.70 9.02 -14.82
N GLY A 245 6.17 8.05 -14.05
CA GLY A 245 4.73 7.87 -13.87
C GLY A 245 4.00 9.08 -13.28
N VAL A 246 4.43 9.59 -12.12
CA VAL A 246 3.81 10.76 -11.49
C VAL A 246 3.96 12.02 -12.36
N PRO A 247 5.17 12.40 -12.84
CA PRO A 247 5.33 13.54 -13.73
C PRO A 247 4.51 13.46 -15.01
N LEU A 248 4.37 12.28 -15.63
CA LEU A 248 3.56 12.11 -16.83
C LEU A 248 2.09 12.42 -16.57
N PHE A 249 1.53 11.93 -15.46
CA PHE A 249 0.14 12.22 -15.13
C PHE A 249 -0.07 13.70 -14.78
N LEU A 250 0.78 14.28 -13.94
CA LEU A 250 0.68 15.69 -13.57
C LEU A 250 0.90 16.61 -14.78
N GLY A 251 1.85 16.29 -15.64
CA GLY A 251 2.09 17.00 -16.90
C GLY A 251 0.91 16.88 -17.87
N TRP A 252 0.26 15.71 -17.93
CA TRP A 252 -0.95 15.53 -18.71
C TRP A 252 -2.12 16.36 -18.16
N VAL A 253 -2.31 16.43 -16.83
CA VAL A 253 -3.30 17.32 -16.21
C VAL A 253 -2.98 18.78 -16.55
N GLY A 254 -1.72 19.19 -16.42
CA GLY A 254 -1.30 20.55 -16.74
C GLY A 254 -1.52 20.93 -18.20
N TRP A 255 -1.18 20.03 -19.13
CA TRP A 255 -1.47 20.20 -20.55
C TRP A 255 -2.97 20.27 -20.84
N ARG A 256 -3.78 19.41 -20.20
CA ARG A 256 -5.23 19.33 -20.42
C ARG A 256 -5.95 20.59 -19.95
N VAL A 257 -5.57 21.12 -18.80
CA VAL A 257 -6.17 22.34 -18.20
C VAL A 257 -5.57 23.61 -18.80
N GLY A 258 -4.35 23.55 -19.35
CA GLY A 258 -3.59 24.71 -19.81
C GLY A 258 -2.78 25.40 -18.71
N GLU A 259 -2.61 24.75 -17.56
CA GLU A 259 -1.93 25.32 -16.40
C GLU A 259 -1.16 24.24 -15.60
N TRP A 260 0.17 24.40 -15.47
CA TRP A 260 1.05 23.35 -14.93
C TRP A 260 0.85 23.02 -13.44
N ASP A 261 0.28 23.93 -12.65
CA ASP A 261 -0.02 23.72 -11.24
C ASP A 261 -1.49 23.30 -10.98
N ALA A 262 -2.27 23.04 -12.04
CA ALA A 262 -3.71 22.76 -11.95
C ALA A 262 -4.07 21.61 -10.99
N TRP A 263 -3.28 20.53 -11.00
CA TRP A 263 -3.53 19.40 -10.09
C TRP A 263 -3.48 19.84 -8.62
N PHE A 264 -2.52 20.70 -8.24
CA PHE A 264 -2.38 21.20 -6.87
C PHE A 264 -3.52 22.16 -6.49
N LYS A 265 -3.97 23.01 -7.44
CA LYS A 265 -5.12 23.90 -7.24
C LYS A 265 -6.41 23.12 -7.01
N ILE A 266 -6.65 22.06 -7.79
CA ILE A 266 -7.82 21.19 -7.64
C ILE A 266 -7.79 20.45 -6.30
N GLN A 267 -6.62 19.96 -5.88
CA GLN A 267 -6.44 19.32 -4.57
C GLN A 267 -6.72 20.27 -3.40
N THR A 268 -6.20 21.50 -3.50
CA THR A 268 -6.38 22.53 -2.47
C THR A 268 -7.83 22.97 -2.39
N ALA A 269 -8.46 23.25 -3.53
CA ALA A 269 -9.85 23.68 -3.60
C ALA A 269 -10.83 22.58 -3.13
N GLY A 270 -10.55 21.33 -3.48
CA GLY A 270 -11.43 20.21 -3.18
C GLY A 270 -11.35 19.68 -1.75
N TRP A 271 -10.14 19.56 -1.21
CA TRP A 271 -9.90 18.86 0.06
C TRP A 271 -9.00 19.65 1.02
N GLY A 272 -8.69 20.91 0.72
CA GLY A 272 -7.74 21.71 1.52
C GLY A 272 -6.34 21.08 1.56
N THR A 273 -6.00 20.23 0.59
CA THR A 273 -4.75 19.47 0.60
C THR A 273 -3.66 20.26 -0.11
N SER A 274 -2.62 20.61 0.65
CA SER A 274 -1.41 21.28 0.18
C SER A 274 -0.21 20.78 0.99
N PHE A 275 1.01 20.99 0.52
CA PHE A 275 2.21 20.65 1.30
C PHE A 275 2.59 21.82 2.19
N ASP A 276 2.44 21.67 3.51
CA ASP A 276 2.62 22.74 4.51
C ASP A 276 3.75 22.43 5.50
N PHE A 277 4.64 21.52 5.11
CA PHE A 277 5.78 21.05 5.90
C PHE A 277 5.39 20.49 7.29
N GLY A 278 4.14 20.05 7.43
CA GLY A 278 3.62 19.39 8.62
C GLY A 278 3.08 20.34 9.68
N HIS A 279 2.95 21.64 9.36
CA HIS A 279 2.33 22.61 10.26
C HIS A 279 0.92 22.18 10.70
N SER A 280 0.05 21.74 9.77
CA SER A 280 -1.29 21.25 10.08
C SER A 280 -1.27 20.00 10.95
N THR A 281 -0.32 19.08 10.71
CA THR A 281 -0.17 17.88 11.54
C THR A 281 0.23 18.24 12.97
N LEU A 282 1.19 19.14 13.15
CA LEU A 282 1.63 19.61 14.47
C LEU A 282 0.53 20.38 15.20
N SER A 283 -0.18 21.27 14.49
CA SER A 283 -1.33 22.01 15.02
C SER A 283 -2.44 21.06 15.47
N PHE A 284 -2.77 20.05 14.66
CA PHE A 284 -3.73 19.00 15.01
C PHE A 284 -3.29 18.22 16.26
N LEU A 285 -2.04 17.76 16.33
CA LEU A 285 -1.54 17.03 17.49
C LEU A 285 -1.56 17.89 18.76
N HIS A 286 -1.10 19.14 18.66
CA HIS A 286 -1.12 20.08 19.77
C HIS A 286 -2.55 20.33 20.27
N GLY A 287 -3.48 20.68 19.37
CA GLY A 287 -4.88 20.91 19.73
C GLY A 287 -5.54 19.65 20.32
N THR A 288 -5.22 18.48 19.76
CA THR A 288 -5.76 17.19 20.24
C THR A 288 -5.34 16.90 21.68
N PHE A 289 -4.06 17.04 22.01
CA PHE A 289 -3.54 16.66 23.34
C PHE A 289 -3.58 17.77 24.40
N THR A 290 -3.96 19.00 24.02
CA THR A 290 -4.10 20.13 24.97
C THR A 290 -5.54 20.54 25.25
N GLY A 291 -6.50 20.14 24.41
CA GLY A 291 -7.88 20.58 24.60
C GLY A 291 -8.97 19.82 23.86
N ALA A 292 -8.69 18.71 23.15
CA ALA A 292 -9.75 17.93 22.51
C ALA A 292 -10.46 16.99 23.49
N ASP A 293 -11.78 16.89 23.33
CA ASP A 293 -12.69 15.99 24.05
C ASP A 293 -13.14 14.79 23.20
N GLY A 294 -12.89 14.82 21.89
CA GLY A 294 -13.26 13.79 20.94
C GLY A 294 -12.28 12.62 20.86
N TRP A 295 -12.77 11.40 21.08
CA TRP A 295 -11.93 10.20 21.09
C TRP A 295 -11.30 9.88 19.73
N VAL A 296 -11.98 10.19 18.60
CA VAL A 296 -11.47 9.90 17.25
C VAL A 296 -10.20 10.72 17.00
N GLN A 297 -10.21 12.00 17.34
CA GLN A 297 -9.05 12.89 17.25
C GLN A 297 -7.88 12.32 18.05
N VAL A 298 -8.11 11.93 19.31
CA VAL A 298 -7.09 11.33 20.18
C VAL A 298 -6.55 10.03 19.58
N SER A 299 -7.43 9.15 19.08
CA SER A 299 -7.02 7.89 18.46
C SER A 299 -6.17 8.10 17.21
N VAL A 300 -6.53 9.04 16.34
CA VAL A 300 -5.77 9.40 15.15
C VAL A 300 -4.42 9.97 15.56
N GLY A 301 -4.39 10.89 16.53
CA GLY A 301 -3.15 11.44 17.08
C GLY A 301 -2.21 10.36 17.60
N LEU A 302 -2.73 9.40 18.37
CA LEU A 302 -1.95 8.25 18.86
C LEU A 302 -1.46 7.33 17.74
N ILE A 303 -2.28 7.05 16.71
CA ILE A 303 -1.86 6.26 15.54
C ILE A 303 -0.72 6.96 14.79
N LEU A 304 -0.80 8.29 14.62
CA LEU A 304 0.26 9.07 13.98
C LEU A 304 1.55 9.05 14.82
N LEU A 305 1.47 9.18 16.14
CA LEU A 305 2.65 9.09 17.00
C LEU A 305 3.23 7.67 17.02
N ALA A 306 2.39 6.64 17.06
CA ALA A 306 2.81 5.24 17.01
C ALA A 306 3.48 4.90 15.67
N GLY A 307 2.94 5.39 14.54
CA GLY A 307 3.55 5.23 13.23
C GLY A 307 4.93 5.89 13.14
N LEU A 308 5.09 7.08 13.72
CA LEU A 308 6.37 7.79 13.78
C LEU A 308 7.39 7.04 14.65
N ALA A 309 6.98 6.60 15.84
CA ALA A 309 7.83 5.81 16.73
C ALA A 309 8.24 4.48 16.09
N ALA A 310 7.30 3.77 15.45
CA ALA A 310 7.57 2.51 14.78
C ALA A 310 8.54 2.69 13.61
N ALA A 311 8.41 3.76 12.82
CA ALA A 311 9.39 4.09 11.78
C ALA A 311 10.77 4.36 12.37
N GLY A 312 10.87 5.10 13.47
CA GLY A 312 12.14 5.34 14.18
C GLY A 312 12.81 4.03 14.64
N VAL A 313 12.04 3.12 15.24
CA VAL A 313 12.52 1.79 15.64
C VAL A 313 12.96 0.97 14.42
N ALA A 314 12.17 1.00 13.33
CA ALA A 314 12.49 0.29 12.10
C ALA A 314 13.81 0.79 11.51
N LEU A 315 14.02 2.11 11.44
CA LEU A 315 15.26 2.72 10.94
C LEU A 315 16.48 2.37 11.81
N ALA A 316 16.31 2.34 13.14
CA ALA A 316 17.36 1.89 14.06
C ALA A 316 17.79 0.43 13.82
N GLN A 317 16.88 -0.42 13.30
CA GLN A 317 17.17 -1.79 12.89
C GLN A 317 17.85 -1.90 11.52
N LYS A 318 18.15 -0.78 10.85
CA LYS A 318 18.83 -0.71 9.54
C LYS A 318 18.17 -1.60 8.48
N PRO A 319 16.90 -1.32 8.11
CA PRO A 319 16.19 -2.14 7.15
C PRO A 319 16.79 -1.94 5.76
N TRP A 320 16.39 -2.78 4.81
CA TRP A 320 16.86 -2.65 3.43
C TRP A 320 16.62 -1.23 2.90
N LEU A 321 17.68 -0.56 2.44
CA LEU A 321 17.68 0.88 2.18
C LEU A 321 16.53 1.35 1.25
N PRO A 322 16.20 0.67 0.13
CA PRO A 322 15.02 1.02 -0.67
C PRO A 322 13.71 1.03 0.11
N LEU A 323 13.49 0.06 1.01
CA LEU A 323 12.30 0.03 1.88
C LEU A 323 12.30 1.22 2.86
N ALA A 324 13.47 1.55 3.42
CA ALA A 324 13.64 2.70 4.30
C ALA A 324 13.31 4.02 3.57
N VAL A 325 13.85 4.20 2.37
CA VAL A 325 13.62 5.38 1.53
C VAL A 325 12.15 5.50 1.15
N TYR A 326 11.52 4.40 0.71
CA TYR A 326 10.08 4.39 0.45
C TYR A 326 9.29 4.87 1.67
N GLY A 327 9.55 4.26 2.84
CA GLY A 327 8.84 4.58 4.06
C GLY A 327 9.02 6.03 4.50
N VAL A 328 10.26 6.51 4.54
CA VAL A 328 10.57 7.89 4.96
C VAL A 328 9.95 8.91 4.02
N VAL A 329 10.11 8.74 2.70
CA VAL A 329 9.54 9.69 1.72
C VAL A 329 8.01 9.66 1.78
N ALA A 330 7.39 8.48 1.88
CA ALA A 330 5.95 8.37 2.03
C ALA A 330 5.45 9.04 3.33
N MET A 331 6.17 8.88 4.45
CA MET A 331 5.84 9.59 5.69
C MET A 331 6.01 11.09 5.56
N ILE A 332 7.07 11.58 4.89
CA ILE A 332 7.22 13.02 4.63
C ILE A 332 5.99 13.55 3.88
N LEU A 333 5.49 12.83 2.87
CA LEU A 333 4.27 13.21 2.16
C LEU A 333 3.03 13.20 3.08
N VAL A 334 2.85 12.17 3.91
CA VAL A 334 1.67 12.04 4.78
C VAL A 334 1.66 13.04 5.95
N TYR A 335 2.79 13.21 6.63
CA TYR A 335 2.90 14.13 7.77
C TYR A 335 3.08 15.58 7.30
N GLY A 336 3.70 15.81 6.14
CA GLY A 336 4.00 17.12 5.59
C GLY A 336 2.85 17.81 4.83
N GLN A 337 1.75 17.10 4.59
CA GLN A 337 0.57 17.66 3.91
C GLN A 337 -0.50 18.16 4.90
N ALA A 338 -1.16 19.26 4.54
CA ALA A 338 -2.42 19.71 5.08
C ALA A 338 -3.59 18.84 4.59
N GLY A 339 -4.79 19.13 5.08
CA GLY A 339 -6.03 18.42 4.75
C GLY A 339 -6.59 17.63 5.93
N PHE A 340 -7.45 16.65 5.63
CA PHE A 340 -8.18 15.89 6.66
C PHE A 340 -7.25 15.05 7.55
N TYR A 341 -7.23 15.35 8.86
CA TYR A 341 -6.41 14.64 9.84
C TYR A 341 -6.75 13.14 9.89
N HIS A 342 -8.05 12.82 9.80
CA HIS A 342 -8.59 11.47 9.89
C HIS A 342 -8.32 10.60 8.66
N SER A 343 -7.92 11.19 7.53
CA SER A 343 -7.44 10.46 6.36
C SER A 343 -5.99 9.99 6.50
N LYS A 344 -5.19 10.60 7.39
CA LYS A 344 -3.76 10.28 7.51
C LYS A 344 -3.48 8.82 7.91
N PRO A 345 -4.21 8.19 8.85
CA PRO A 345 -4.05 6.75 9.14
C PRO A 345 -4.23 5.86 7.91
N ARG A 346 -5.21 6.14 7.05
CA ARG A 346 -5.40 5.45 5.76
C ARG A 346 -4.17 5.58 4.87
N LEU A 347 -3.58 6.78 4.81
CA LEU A 347 -2.38 7.04 4.00
C LEU A 347 -1.11 6.37 4.56
N LEU A 348 -1.08 6.07 5.87
CA LEU A 348 0.00 5.30 6.50
C LEU A 348 -0.11 3.80 6.27
N LEU A 349 -1.29 3.27 5.94
CA LEU A 349 -1.51 1.83 5.73
C LEU A 349 -0.51 1.19 4.73
N PRO A 350 -0.19 1.81 3.57
CA PRO A 350 0.78 1.27 2.63
C PRO A 350 2.25 1.48 3.06
N VAL A 351 2.51 2.30 4.10
CA VAL A 351 3.86 2.65 4.55
C VAL A 351 4.45 1.52 5.40
N LEU A 352 4.91 0.47 4.71
CA LEU A 352 5.39 -0.79 5.30
C LEU A 352 6.48 -0.60 6.38
N LEU A 353 7.26 0.48 6.30
CA LEU A 353 8.28 0.83 7.31
C LEU A 353 7.67 0.94 8.72
N THR A 354 6.45 1.47 8.83
CA THR A 354 5.76 1.64 10.13
C THR A 354 5.29 0.31 10.72
N LEU A 355 5.14 -0.73 9.90
CA LEU A 355 4.70 -2.06 10.34
C LEU A 355 5.87 -2.98 10.68
N LEU A 356 7.06 -2.64 10.22
CA LEU A 356 8.25 -3.50 10.25
C LEU A 356 8.64 -3.98 11.66
N PRO A 357 8.64 -3.14 12.72
CA PRO A 357 9.02 -3.60 14.05
C PRO A 357 8.07 -4.68 14.58
N SER A 358 6.77 -4.50 14.37
CA SER A 358 5.74 -5.45 14.78
C SER A 358 5.83 -6.77 14.01
N VAL A 359 6.16 -6.70 12.71
CA VAL A 359 6.38 -7.89 11.87
C VAL A 359 7.60 -8.70 12.34
N VAL A 360 8.73 -8.03 12.58
CA VAL A 360 9.96 -8.68 13.05
C VAL A 360 9.76 -9.26 14.46
N ALA A 361 9.06 -8.53 15.35
CA ALA A 361 8.72 -9.02 16.68
C ALA A 361 7.82 -10.26 16.62
N ALA A 362 6.78 -10.23 15.80
CA ALA A 362 5.86 -11.36 15.63
C ALA A 362 6.56 -12.60 15.03
N ALA A 363 7.48 -12.42 14.08
CA ALA A 363 8.23 -13.52 13.46
C ALA A 363 9.16 -14.22 14.46
N ARG A 364 9.74 -13.47 15.40
CA ARG A 364 10.66 -13.97 16.44
C ARG A 364 9.96 -14.50 17.70
N ALA A 365 8.73 -14.06 17.94
CA ALA A 365 7.97 -14.47 19.12
C ALA A 365 7.57 -15.96 19.07
N ARG A 366 7.23 -16.52 20.24
CA ARG A 366 6.58 -17.84 20.31
C ARG A 366 5.26 -17.78 19.53
N PRO A 367 4.89 -18.82 18.75
CA PRO A 367 3.70 -18.77 17.88
C PRO A 367 2.41 -18.37 18.60
N ARG A 368 2.19 -18.86 19.82
CA ARG A 368 1.01 -18.49 20.64
C ARG A 368 0.96 -16.99 20.98
N VAL A 369 2.12 -16.39 21.28
CA VAL A 369 2.22 -14.95 21.59
C VAL A 369 2.00 -14.12 20.35
N ALA A 370 2.61 -14.49 19.22
CA ALA A 370 2.41 -13.82 17.94
C ALA A 370 0.94 -13.85 17.52
N VAL A 371 0.30 -15.02 17.59
CA VAL A 371 -1.13 -15.17 17.25
C VAL A 371 -2.01 -14.34 18.17
N LEU A 372 -1.77 -14.34 19.49
CA LEU A 372 -2.54 -13.53 20.42
C LEU A 372 -2.40 -12.02 20.13
N ALA A 373 -1.18 -11.53 19.94
CA ALA A 373 -0.91 -10.13 19.66
C ALA A 373 -1.52 -9.67 18.33
N ILE A 374 -1.36 -10.48 17.27
CA ILE A 374 -1.95 -10.19 15.95
C ILE A 374 -3.49 -10.25 16.01
N THR A 375 -4.06 -11.16 16.80
CA THR A 375 -5.51 -11.24 16.98
C THR A 375 -6.05 -10.01 17.70
N ALA A 376 -5.39 -9.56 18.78
CA ALA A 376 -5.77 -8.34 19.47
C ALA A 376 -5.67 -7.10 18.56
N TRP A 377 -4.59 -6.99 17.79
CA TRP A 377 -4.41 -5.98 16.76
C TRP A 377 -5.52 -6.02 15.71
N ALA A 378 -5.86 -7.21 15.21
CA ALA A 378 -6.91 -7.39 14.22
C ALA A 378 -8.29 -7.02 14.75
N LEU A 379 -8.65 -7.46 15.96
CA LEU A 379 -9.92 -7.09 16.59
C LEU A 379 -10.06 -5.57 16.70
N PHE A 380 -9.03 -4.88 17.18
CA PHE A 380 -9.03 -3.43 17.25
C PHE A 380 -9.10 -2.77 15.86
N GLY A 381 -8.22 -3.16 14.93
CA GLY A 381 -8.12 -2.50 13.63
C GLY A 381 -9.36 -2.68 12.75
N LEU A 382 -9.95 -3.89 12.76
CA LEU A 382 -11.18 -4.18 12.03
C LEU A 382 -12.40 -3.46 12.62
N TRP A 383 -12.52 -3.44 13.96
CA TRP A 383 -13.54 -2.66 14.65
C TRP A 383 -13.38 -1.16 14.37
N TYR A 384 -12.15 -0.63 14.47
CA TYR A 384 -11.85 0.79 14.26
C TYR A 384 -12.21 1.23 12.85
N GLY A 385 -11.80 0.44 11.84
CA GLY A 385 -12.15 0.70 10.44
C GLY A 385 -13.66 0.67 10.20
N ALA A 386 -14.38 -0.28 10.81
CA ALA A 386 -15.84 -0.33 10.71
C ALA A 386 -16.47 0.90 11.38
N TYR A 387 -16.05 1.23 12.60
CA TYR A 387 -16.54 2.38 13.36
C TYR A 387 -16.44 3.69 12.57
N LEU A 388 -15.28 3.93 11.94
CA LEU A 388 -15.04 5.15 11.16
C LEU A 388 -15.96 5.31 9.94
N ILE A 389 -16.55 4.22 9.43
CA ILE A 389 -17.45 4.29 8.27
C ILE A 389 -18.93 4.01 8.61
N THR A 390 -19.21 3.57 9.84
CA THR A 390 -20.58 3.27 10.28
C THR A 390 -21.11 4.25 11.30
N ILE A 391 -20.32 4.60 12.32
CA ILE A 391 -20.76 5.42 13.46
C ILE A 391 -20.26 6.86 13.34
N TRP A 392 -19.02 7.05 12.89
CA TRP A 392 -18.43 8.37 12.75
C TRP A 392 -18.67 8.91 11.33
N PRO A 393 -19.54 9.91 11.13
CA PRO A 393 -20.10 10.23 9.81
C PRO A 393 -19.20 11.15 8.95
N TYR A 394 -17.88 11.11 9.15
CA TYR A 394 -16.92 11.96 8.43
C TYR A 394 -16.10 11.15 7.44
N THR A 395 -15.54 11.84 6.43
CA THR A 395 -14.77 11.22 5.33
C THR A 395 -13.59 10.37 5.83
N MET A 396 -13.05 9.46 5.01
CA MET A 396 -11.78 8.77 5.28
C MET A 396 -10.81 8.86 4.12
#